data_AF-A0A2G2Y3C2-F1
#
_entry.id   AF-A0A2G2Y3C2-F1
#
_cell.length_a   1.000
_cell.length_b   1.000
_cell.length_c   1.000
_cell.angle_alpha   90.00
_cell.angle_beta   90.00
_cell.angle_gamma   90.00
#
_symmetry.space_group_name_H-M   'P 1'
#
loop_
_entity.id
_entity.type
_entity.pdbx_description
1 polymer ?
#
loop_
_entity_poly.entity_id
_entity_poly.type
_entity_poly.pdbx_seq_one_letter_code
_entity_poly.pdbx_strand_id
1 'polypeptide(L)'
;MFYFQRFPSNPNIQSLLPDYCTGNILVFTSPVDVCRVSLVSKSLQSAAESDSVWEKFLPSDYESIISGSVTLIPDFASKKDLYVYLHHNPILIDAGCKSFSLEKRTGKKCYILGARDLHITWADSPQYWEWTSLPDSRFPKVAQLQHVWWLEIRGTIRVDVLSPRAAYLVYKLENEYGFHYRPSEVSVGVLGVELDKQFATLQPEGRLPQCGRFYILSSRAKDGRGLPDDIYESSVANAVRYWQGKHLREDASNIRLPKLRNDGWFEVELGQFYTENEDDCIEMSLKEVKDCLSHKKGLIVEGIEIRPRMG
;
A
#
# COMPACT_ATOMS: atom_id res chain seq x y z
N MET A 1 66.94 8.13 -35.11
CA MET A 1 66.11 9.01 -34.25
C MET A 1 64.69 8.45 -34.31
N PHE A 2 64.35 7.54 -33.40
CA PHE A 2 63.03 6.89 -33.37
C PHE A 2 62.08 7.79 -32.57
N TYR A 3 61.08 8.36 -33.23
CA TYR A 3 59.97 9.03 -32.55
C TYR A 3 59.06 7.96 -31.96
N PHE A 4 59.12 7.78 -30.65
CA PHE A 4 58.07 7.08 -29.90
C PHE A 4 56.80 7.94 -29.91
N GLN A 5 55.79 7.51 -30.66
CA GLN A 5 54.43 7.99 -30.47
C GLN A 5 53.97 7.54 -29.08
N ARG A 6 53.79 8.50 -28.17
CA ARG A 6 53.13 8.29 -26.88
C ARG A 6 51.67 7.95 -27.14
N PHE A 7 51.27 6.70 -26.91
CA PHE A 7 49.86 6.38 -26.71
C PHE A 7 49.36 7.09 -25.45
N PRO A 8 48.23 7.83 -25.50
CA PRO A 8 47.65 8.40 -24.30
C PRO A 8 47.28 7.29 -23.32
N SER A 9 47.73 7.46 -22.09
CA SER A 9 47.43 6.59 -20.95
C SER A 9 45.94 6.69 -20.62
N ASN A 10 45.25 5.53 -20.66
CA ASN A 10 43.82 5.32 -20.41
C ASN A 10 42.84 5.96 -21.43
N PRO A 11 42.38 5.21 -22.46
CA PRO A 11 41.12 5.57 -23.11
C PRO A 11 40.00 5.38 -22.09
N ASN A 12 39.30 6.45 -21.75
CA ASN A 12 38.07 6.35 -20.97
C ASN A 12 37.12 5.47 -21.79
N ILE A 13 36.84 4.24 -21.36
CA ILE A 13 35.98 3.30 -22.11
C ILE A 13 34.61 3.94 -22.44
N GLN A 14 34.18 4.89 -21.61
CA GLN A 14 32.95 5.65 -21.80
C GLN A 14 33.01 6.71 -22.91
N SER A 15 34.20 7.16 -23.35
CA SER A 15 34.35 8.07 -24.49
C SER A 15 34.39 7.35 -25.84
N LEU A 16 34.24 6.01 -25.85
CA LEU A 16 34.27 5.18 -27.06
C LEU A 16 32.87 4.73 -27.52
N LEU A 17 31.83 4.94 -26.71
CA LEU A 17 30.46 4.60 -27.08
C LEU A 17 29.78 5.83 -27.69
N PRO A 18 29.23 5.74 -28.91
CA PRO A 18 28.37 6.78 -29.47
C PRO A 18 27.22 7.11 -28.50
N ASP A 19 26.75 8.35 -28.49
CA ASP A 19 25.64 8.80 -27.62
C ASP A 19 24.36 7.94 -27.79
N TYR A 20 24.19 7.33 -28.96
CA TYR A 20 23.11 6.36 -29.23
C TYR A 20 23.26 5.05 -28.43
N CYS A 21 24.49 4.56 -28.26
CA CYS A 21 24.76 3.31 -27.53
C CYS A 21 24.57 3.49 -26.02
N THR A 22 24.87 4.67 -25.46
CA THR A 22 24.69 4.94 -24.04
C THR A 22 23.21 4.99 -23.66
N GLY A 23 22.37 5.66 -24.45
CA GLY A 23 20.91 5.68 -24.23
C GLY A 23 20.28 4.28 -24.24
N ASN A 24 20.68 3.42 -25.18
CA ASN A 24 20.19 2.04 -25.25
C ASN A 24 20.56 1.20 -24.03
N ILE A 25 21.71 1.47 -23.39
CA ILE A 25 22.10 0.79 -22.16
C ILE A 25 21.30 1.35 -20.98
N LEU A 26 21.13 2.67 -20.90
CA LEU A 26 20.47 3.35 -19.78
C LEU A 26 19.01 2.91 -19.60
N VAL A 27 18.29 2.63 -20.70
CA VAL A 27 16.91 2.11 -20.66
C VAL A 27 16.78 0.79 -19.89
N PHE A 28 17.83 -0.04 -19.86
CA PHE A 28 17.82 -1.30 -19.11
C PHE A 28 18.29 -1.14 -17.66
N THR A 29 18.54 0.09 -17.20
CA THR A 29 18.88 0.40 -15.82
C THR A 29 17.68 1.01 -15.08
N SER A 30 17.81 1.27 -13.78
CA SER A 30 16.74 1.96 -13.05
C SER A 30 16.78 3.48 -13.28
N PRO A 31 15.64 4.20 -13.23
CA PRO A 31 15.61 5.67 -13.24
C PRO A 31 16.55 6.31 -12.21
N VAL A 32 16.70 5.69 -11.04
CA VAL A 32 17.63 6.15 -10.00
C VAL A 32 19.09 5.99 -10.44
N ASP A 33 19.42 4.91 -11.13
CA ASP A 33 20.76 4.68 -11.65
C ASP A 33 21.06 5.57 -12.87
N VAL A 34 20.08 5.83 -13.75
CA VAL A 34 20.21 6.83 -14.83
C VAL A 34 20.57 8.21 -14.25
N CYS A 35 19.88 8.64 -13.20
CA CYS A 35 20.22 9.89 -12.50
C CYS A 35 21.65 9.88 -11.93
N ARG A 36 22.13 8.76 -11.40
CA ARG A 36 23.51 8.65 -10.87
C ARG A 36 24.56 8.67 -11.98
N VAL A 37 24.30 7.97 -13.08
CA VAL A 37 25.21 7.87 -14.23
C VAL A 37 25.33 9.22 -14.95
N SER A 38 24.28 10.06 -14.91
CA SER A 38 24.31 11.42 -15.47
C SER A 38 25.45 12.30 -14.91
N LEU A 39 25.92 12.01 -13.70
CA LEU A 39 26.96 12.81 -13.01
C LEU A 39 28.39 12.43 -13.43
N VAL A 40 28.56 11.36 -14.20
CA VAL A 40 29.88 10.80 -14.51
C VAL A 40 30.56 11.52 -15.69
N SER A 41 29.80 11.92 -16.71
CA SER A 41 30.32 12.66 -17.86
C SER A 41 29.23 13.44 -18.59
N LYS A 42 29.61 14.43 -19.41
CA LYS A 42 28.65 15.23 -20.20
C LYS A 42 27.89 14.41 -21.25
N SER A 43 28.54 13.41 -21.86
CA SER A 43 27.87 12.53 -22.83
C SER A 43 26.81 11.66 -22.13
N LEU A 44 27.15 11.08 -20.97
CA LEU A 44 26.19 10.32 -20.17
C LEU A 44 25.07 11.20 -19.61
N GLN A 45 25.38 12.45 -19.23
CA GLN A 45 24.37 13.43 -18.85
C GLN A 45 23.38 13.66 -20.00
N SER A 46 23.87 13.94 -21.20
CA SER A 46 23.01 14.16 -22.36
C SER A 46 22.12 12.96 -22.68
N ALA A 47 22.65 11.74 -22.56
CA ALA A 47 21.87 10.52 -22.76
C ALA A 47 20.84 10.30 -21.63
N ALA A 48 21.22 10.58 -20.39
CA ALA A 48 20.38 10.41 -19.20
C ALA A 48 19.23 11.44 -19.10
N GLU A 49 19.37 12.62 -19.70
CA GLU A 49 18.29 13.62 -19.76
C GLU A 49 17.39 13.44 -21.00
N SER A 50 17.64 12.44 -21.86
CA SER A 50 16.88 12.23 -23.09
C SER A 50 15.48 11.67 -22.84
N ASP A 51 14.47 12.29 -23.44
CA ASP A 51 13.08 11.82 -23.41
C ASP A 51 12.91 10.40 -23.98
N SER A 52 13.76 9.98 -24.92
CA SER A 52 13.72 8.61 -25.43
C SER A 52 14.04 7.55 -24.37
N VAL A 53 14.85 7.91 -23.37
CA VAL A 53 15.18 7.05 -22.23
C VAL A 53 14.02 7.07 -21.22
N TRP A 54 13.55 8.25 -20.85
CA TRP A 54 12.47 8.40 -19.85
C TRP A 54 11.12 7.87 -20.33
N GLU A 55 10.85 7.89 -21.64
CA GLU A 55 9.69 7.23 -22.24
C GLU A 55 9.61 5.74 -21.87
N LYS A 56 10.76 5.06 -21.76
CA LYS A 56 10.81 3.62 -21.45
C LYS A 56 10.57 3.31 -19.98
N PHE A 57 10.67 4.31 -19.11
CA PHE A 57 10.36 4.19 -17.69
C PHE A 57 8.92 4.55 -17.36
N LEU A 58 8.21 5.22 -18.27
CA LEU A 58 6.80 5.49 -18.14
C LEU A 58 5.99 4.25 -18.57
N PRO A 59 4.85 3.97 -17.91
CA PRO A 59 3.92 2.95 -18.39
C PRO A 59 3.43 3.28 -19.80
N SER A 60 3.23 2.30 -20.67
CA SER A 60 2.84 2.54 -22.08
C SER A 60 1.51 3.28 -22.26
N ASP A 61 0.63 3.19 -21.26
CA ASP A 61 -0.69 3.80 -21.23
C ASP A 61 -0.74 5.10 -20.40
N TYR A 62 0.42 5.66 -20.00
CA TYR A 62 0.48 6.85 -19.14
C TYR A 62 -0.34 8.05 -19.68
N GLU A 63 -0.33 8.27 -21.00
CA GLU A 63 -1.11 9.36 -21.63
C GLU A 63 -2.61 9.19 -21.40
N SER A 64 -3.11 7.96 -21.47
CA SER A 64 -4.51 7.65 -21.21
C SER A 64 -4.88 7.85 -19.73
N ILE A 65 -3.97 7.47 -18.82
CA ILE A 65 -4.13 7.67 -17.37
C ILE A 65 -4.18 9.16 -17.04
N ILE A 66 -3.27 9.96 -17.61
CA ILE A 66 -3.21 11.42 -17.44
C ILE A 66 -4.48 12.07 -17.99
N SER A 67 -4.90 11.67 -19.19
CA SER A 67 -6.11 12.21 -19.83
C SER A 67 -7.39 11.89 -19.05
N GLY A 68 -7.44 10.73 -18.40
CA GLY A 68 -8.54 10.30 -17.53
C GLY A 68 -8.45 10.82 -16.10
N SER A 69 -7.42 11.59 -15.75
CA SER A 69 -7.25 12.10 -14.39
C SER A 69 -8.19 13.27 -14.11
N VAL A 70 -8.73 13.31 -12.89
CA VAL A 70 -9.47 14.47 -12.37
C VAL A 70 -8.55 15.48 -11.68
N THR A 71 -7.29 15.10 -11.43
CA THR A 71 -6.27 16.00 -10.90
C THR A 71 -5.70 16.85 -12.05
N LEU A 72 -5.56 18.16 -11.85
CA LEU A 72 -4.90 19.02 -12.82
C LEU A 72 -3.40 18.73 -12.85
N ILE A 73 -2.92 18.25 -13.99
CA ILE A 73 -1.52 17.90 -14.21
C ILE A 73 -0.87 19.06 -15.00
N PRO A 74 0.23 19.64 -14.50
CA PRO A 74 0.95 20.67 -15.25
C PRO A 74 1.53 20.16 -16.57
N ASP A 75 1.75 21.05 -17.52
CA ASP A 75 2.53 20.74 -18.71
C ASP A 75 4.02 20.63 -18.33
N PHE A 76 4.67 19.55 -18.76
CA PHE A 76 6.09 19.31 -18.50
C PHE A 76 6.90 19.43 -19.79
N ALA A 77 8.07 20.06 -19.67
CA ALA A 77 9.00 20.22 -20.80
C ALA A 77 9.81 18.95 -21.10
N SER A 78 9.88 18.01 -20.15
CA SER A 78 10.58 16.73 -20.29
C SER A 78 9.79 15.59 -19.66
N LYS A 79 9.99 14.37 -20.16
CA LYS A 79 9.38 13.15 -19.60
C LYS A 79 9.98 12.76 -18.27
N LYS A 80 11.22 13.20 -18.00
CA LYS A 80 11.84 13.10 -16.69
C LYS A 80 11.06 13.87 -15.64
N ASP A 81 10.71 15.12 -15.93
CA ASP A 81 9.94 15.96 -15.00
C ASP A 81 8.55 15.38 -14.77
N LEU A 82 7.90 14.86 -15.82
CA LEU A 82 6.64 14.13 -15.71
C LEU A 82 6.79 12.89 -14.80
N TYR A 83 7.83 12.07 -15.00
CA TYR A 83 8.10 10.90 -14.18
C TYR A 83 8.27 11.28 -12.71
N VAL A 84 9.08 12.30 -12.42
CA VAL A 84 9.33 12.80 -11.06
C VAL A 84 8.03 13.33 -10.44
N TYR A 85 7.21 14.03 -11.22
CA TYR A 85 5.91 14.51 -10.78
C TYR A 85 4.97 13.36 -10.41
N LEU A 86 4.77 12.38 -11.30
CA LEU A 86 3.89 11.22 -11.06
C LEU A 86 4.37 10.31 -9.93
N HIS A 87 5.67 10.31 -9.63
CA HIS A 87 6.21 9.64 -8.46
C HIS A 87 5.82 10.35 -7.16
N HIS A 88 5.96 11.68 -7.11
CA HIS A 88 5.76 12.45 -5.88
C HIS A 88 4.32 12.88 -5.63
N ASN A 89 3.50 12.98 -6.68
CA ASN A 89 2.16 13.51 -6.63
C ASN A 89 1.18 12.45 -7.15
N PRO A 90 0.56 11.67 -6.24
CA PRO A 90 -0.50 10.76 -6.63
C PRO A 90 -1.65 11.54 -7.27
N ILE A 91 -2.02 11.15 -8.48
CA ILE A 91 -3.13 11.75 -9.22
C ILE A 91 -4.39 10.91 -9.04
N LEU A 92 -5.54 11.55 -9.06
CA LEU A 92 -6.83 10.87 -8.95
C LEU A 92 -7.35 10.50 -10.33
N ILE A 93 -7.76 9.24 -10.49
CA ILE A 93 -8.30 8.65 -11.71
C ILE A 93 -9.62 7.95 -11.41
N ASP A 94 -10.32 7.50 -12.44
CA ASP A 94 -11.59 6.76 -12.33
C ASP A 94 -12.62 7.50 -11.46
N ALA A 95 -13.02 8.68 -11.95
CA ALA A 95 -13.92 9.61 -11.23
C ALA A 95 -13.45 10.01 -9.82
N GLY A 96 -12.16 9.86 -9.52
CA GLY A 96 -11.57 10.19 -8.24
C GLY A 96 -11.69 9.08 -7.19
N CYS A 97 -12.11 7.87 -7.58
CA CYS A 97 -12.21 6.72 -6.70
C CYS A 97 -10.88 5.96 -6.56
N LYS A 98 -9.94 6.14 -7.49
CA LYS A 98 -8.62 5.52 -7.46
C LYS A 98 -7.52 6.57 -7.53
N SER A 99 -6.39 6.34 -6.86
CA SER A 99 -5.19 7.17 -7.02
C SER A 99 -4.11 6.40 -7.77
N PHE A 100 -3.38 7.08 -8.64
CA PHE A 100 -2.26 6.54 -9.41
C PHE A 100 -0.96 7.29 -9.10
N SER A 101 0.14 6.56 -8.99
CA SER A 101 1.50 7.11 -8.92
C SER A 101 2.52 6.12 -9.47
N LEU A 102 3.78 6.55 -9.61
CA LEU A 102 4.87 5.67 -10.04
C LEU A 102 5.76 5.22 -8.87
N GLU A 103 6.15 3.95 -8.89
CA GLU A 103 7.20 3.45 -8.00
C GLU A 103 8.55 4.05 -8.42
N LYS A 104 9.24 4.66 -7.45
CA LYS A 104 10.44 5.47 -7.66
C LYS A 104 11.50 4.81 -8.54
N ARG A 105 11.78 3.53 -8.28
CA ARG A 105 12.94 2.81 -8.80
C ARG A 105 12.66 2.05 -10.10
N THR A 106 11.41 1.78 -10.42
CA THR A 106 11.05 0.91 -11.54
C THR A 106 10.10 1.56 -12.52
N GLY A 107 9.46 2.68 -12.15
CA GLY A 107 8.42 3.31 -12.98
C GLY A 107 7.14 2.49 -13.08
N LYS A 108 7.03 1.41 -12.30
CA LYS A 108 5.83 0.57 -12.30
C LYS A 108 4.68 1.30 -11.63
N LYS A 109 3.48 1.09 -12.17
CA LYS A 109 2.24 1.68 -11.67
C LYS A 109 2.01 1.31 -10.20
N CYS A 110 1.66 2.28 -9.37
CA CYS A 110 1.11 2.09 -8.03
C CYS A 110 -0.34 2.60 -8.03
N TYR A 111 -1.23 1.85 -7.39
CA TYR A 111 -2.64 2.21 -7.28
C TYR A 111 -3.06 2.28 -5.82
N ILE A 112 -4.02 3.14 -5.51
CA ILE A 112 -4.83 3.01 -4.30
C ILE A 112 -6.29 3.01 -4.69
N LEU A 113 -7.01 1.99 -4.26
CA LEU A 113 -8.46 1.95 -4.31
C LEU A 113 -8.97 2.75 -3.11
N GLY A 114 -9.56 3.92 -3.33
CA GLY A 114 -10.13 4.72 -2.25
C GLY A 114 -11.30 4.00 -1.59
N ALA A 115 -11.64 4.37 -0.35
CA ALA A 115 -12.70 3.70 0.41
C ALA A 115 -14.07 3.63 -0.31
N ARG A 116 -14.34 4.58 -1.23
CA ARG A 116 -15.54 4.59 -2.08
C ARG A 116 -15.58 3.50 -3.15
N ASP A 117 -14.42 2.98 -3.51
CA ASP A 117 -14.23 1.91 -4.49
C ASP A 117 -14.10 0.52 -3.83
N LEU A 118 -14.17 0.47 -2.50
CA LEU A 118 -14.10 -0.76 -1.72
C LEU A 118 -15.51 -1.27 -1.40
N HIS A 119 -15.65 -2.59 -1.35
CA HIS A 119 -16.80 -3.23 -0.73
C HIS A 119 -16.58 -3.28 0.79
N ILE A 120 -17.26 -2.39 1.50
CA ILE A 120 -17.26 -2.33 2.96
C ILE A 120 -18.65 -2.72 3.46
N THR A 121 -18.71 -3.74 4.31
CA THR A 121 -20.00 -4.26 4.80
C THR A 121 -20.75 -3.20 5.60
N TRP A 122 -22.00 -2.95 5.21
CA TRP A 122 -22.89 -1.92 5.74
C TRP A 122 -22.42 -0.46 5.59
N ALA A 123 -21.53 -0.15 4.64
CA ALA A 123 -21.01 1.21 4.47
C ALA A 123 -22.06 2.28 4.10
N ASP A 124 -23.20 1.88 3.56
CA ASP A 124 -24.33 2.77 3.26
C ASP A 124 -25.21 3.04 4.49
N SER A 125 -24.95 2.37 5.62
CA SER A 125 -25.71 2.53 6.86
C SER A 125 -24.98 3.48 7.82
N PRO A 126 -25.50 4.71 8.04
CA PRO A 126 -24.84 5.73 8.87
C PRO A 126 -24.71 5.35 10.34
N GLN A 127 -25.45 4.33 10.80
CA GLN A 127 -25.31 3.76 12.14
C GLN A 127 -23.97 3.05 12.35
N TYR A 128 -23.33 2.61 11.26
CA TYR A 128 -22.11 1.80 11.29
C TYR A 128 -20.92 2.53 10.69
N TRP A 129 -21.15 3.31 9.63
CA TRP A 129 -20.09 4.02 8.89
C TRP A 129 -20.48 5.45 8.58
N GLU A 130 -19.53 6.36 8.70
CA GLU A 130 -19.66 7.76 8.32
C GLU A 130 -18.68 8.09 7.20
N TRP A 131 -19.15 8.82 6.19
CA TRP A 131 -18.32 9.28 5.07
C TRP A 131 -17.79 10.68 5.32
N THR A 132 -16.60 10.76 5.91
CA THR A 132 -15.97 12.02 6.30
C THR A 132 -14.90 12.47 5.30
N SER A 133 -14.44 13.71 5.42
CA SER A 133 -13.37 14.30 4.63
C SER A 133 -12.23 14.70 5.57
N LEU A 134 -11.01 14.23 5.29
CA LEU A 134 -9.83 14.56 6.08
C LEU A 134 -8.85 15.39 5.24
N PRO A 135 -8.23 16.44 5.81
CA PRO A 135 -7.34 17.34 5.07
C PRO A 135 -6.06 16.65 4.59
N ASP A 136 -5.68 15.55 5.21
CA ASP A 136 -4.49 14.76 4.89
C ASP A 136 -4.82 13.43 4.19
N SER A 137 -6.07 13.26 3.73
CA SER A 137 -6.40 12.19 2.78
C SER A 137 -6.22 12.66 1.35
N ARG A 138 -5.77 11.75 0.49
CA ARG A 138 -5.75 11.97 -0.97
C ARG A 138 -7.14 11.91 -1.60
N PHE A 139 -8.10 11.28 -0.93
CA PHE A 139 -9.46 11.10 -1.45
C PHE A 139 -10.42 12.13 -0.84
N PRO A 140 -11.44 12.60 -1.59
CA PRO A 140 -12.43 13.53 -1.05
C PRO A 140 -13.25 12.96 0.12
N LYS A 141 -13.40 11.62 0.16
CA LYS A 141 -14.17 10.91 1.17
C LYS A 141 -13.45 9.64 1.63
N VAL A 142 -13.38 9.48 2.94
CA VAL A 142 -12.88 8.28 3.65
C VAL A 142 -14.01 7.67 4.48
N ALA A 143 -13.90 6.38 4.80
CA ALA A 143 -14.91 5.66 5.58
C ALA A 143 -14.48 5.58 7.05
N GLN A 144 -15.21 6.25 7.94
CA GLN A 144 -15.01 6.20 9.39
C GLN A 144 -15.99 5.24 10.05
N LEU A 145 -15.45 4.25 10.75
CA LEU A 145 -16.20 3.24 11.46
C LEU A 145 -16.76 3.79 12.78
N GLN A 146 -18.08 3.86 12.88
CA GLN A 146 -18.78 4.29 14.09
C GLN A 146 -18.90 3.16 15.10
N HIS A 147 -19.45 2.01 14.69
CA HIS A 147 -19.62 0.85 15.55
C HIS A 147 -20.02 -0.39 14.75
N VAL A 148 -19.26 -1.50 14.76
CA VAL A 148 -19.68 -2.79 14.18
C VAL A 148 -19.25 -3.97 15.02
N TRP A 149 -19.97 -5.10 14.92
CA TRP A 149 -19.55 -6.39 15.47
C TRP A 149 -18.77 -7.24 14.47
N TRP A 150 -19.03 -7.02 13.17
CA TRP A 150 -18.38 -7.71 12.08
C TRP A 150 -17.77 -6.68 11.13
N LEU A 151 -16.44 -6.69 11.01
CA LEU A 151 -15.70 -5.84 10.09
C LEU A 151 -15.30 -6.65 8.86
N GLU A 152 -15.63 -6.16 7.69
CA GLU A 152 -15.25 -6.79 6.43
C GLU A 152 -15.09 -5.74 5.34
N ILE A 153 -13.87 -5.67 4.80
CA ILE A 153 -13.44 -4.76 3.75
C ILE A 153 -12.84 -5.59 2.63
N ARG A 154 -13.31 -5.37 1.41
CA ARG A 154 -12.79 -6.02 0.22
C ARG A 154 -12.53 -5.00 -0.88
N GLY A 155 -11.50 -5.24 -1.67
CA GLY A 155 -11.22 -4.49 -2.89
C GLY A 155 -10.98 -5.45 -4.03
N THR A 156 -11.39 -5.05 -5.23
CA THR A 156 -11.12 -5.78 -6.45
C THR A 156 -10.47 -4.88 -7.47
N ILE A 157 -9.45 -5.37 -8.17
CA ILE A 157 -8.77 -4.61 -9.21
C ILE A 157 -8.38 -5.53 -10.37
N ARG A 158 -8.62 -5.07 -11.59
CA ARG A 158 -7.98 -5.63 -12.79
C ARG A 158 -6.65 -4.92 -12.95
N VAL A 159 -5.58 -5.70 -13.03
CA VAL A 159 -4.23 -5.17 -13.18
C VAL A 159 -3.57 -5.86 -14.35
N ASP A 160 -2.92 -5.09 -15.21
CA ASP A 160 -2.04 -5.66 -16.24
C ASP A 160 -0.80 -6.18 -15.50
N VAL A 161 -0.65 -7.50 -15.34
CA VAL A 161 0.41 -8.06 -14.48
C VAL A 161 1.38 -8.92 -15.28
N LEU A 162 2.64 -8.48 -15.25
CA LEU A 162 3.83 -9.27 -15.56
C LEU A 162 4.86 -9.19 -14.41
N SER A 163 4.47 -8.75 -13.21
CA SER A 163 5.39 -8.70 -12.06
C SER A 163 4.74 -8.78 -10.67
N PRO A 164 5.45 -9.32 -9.66
CA PRO A 164 4.91 -9.48 -8.30
C PRO A 164 4.48 -8.17 -7.64
N ARG A 165 3.36 -8.19 -6.91
CA ARG A 165 2.77 -7.04 -6.23
C ARG A 165 2.36 -7.40 -4.81
N ALA A 166 2.18 -6.37 -3.99
CA ALA A 166 1.67 -6.48 -2.62
C ALA A 166 0.53 -5.48 -2.41
N ALA A 167 -0.44 -5.86 -1.60
CA ALA A 167 -1.57 -5.01 -1.23
C ALA A 167 -1.51 -4.63 0.25
N TYR A 168 -1.86 -3.39 0.55
CA TYR A 168 -1.80 -2.83 1.90
C TYR A 168 -3.08 -2.07 2.20
N LEU A 169 -3.71 -2.33 3.34
CA LEU A 169 -4.79 -1.47 3.84
C LEU A 169 -4.16 -0.20 4.42
N VAL A 170 -4.61 0.97 3.96
CA VAL A 170 -4.19 2.29 4.45
C VAL A 170 -5.29 2.89 5.29
N TYR A 171 -4.99 3.19 6.56
CA TYR A 171 -6.01 3.57 7.55
C TYR A 171 -5.45 4.43 8.69
N LYS A 172 -6.36 4.99 9.48
CA LYS A 172 -6.09 5.70 10.73
C LYS A 172 -6.96 5.15 11.85
N LEU A 173 -6.57 5.48 13.07
CA LEU A 173 -7.28 5.15 14.30
C LEU A 173 -7.53 6.42 15.11
N GLU A 174 -8.80 6.75 15.31
CA GLU A 174 -9.28 7.85 16.13
C GLU A 174 -10.36 7.37 17.10
N ASN A 175 -10.16 7.58 18.40
CA ASN A 175 -11.08 7.10 19.46
C ASN A 175 -11.36 5.58 19.34
N GLU A 176 -10.33 4.82 18.98
CA GLU A 176 -10.44 3.42 18.59
C GLU A 176 -10.84 2.49 19.74
N TYR A 177 -11.55 1.41 19.39
CA TYR A 177 -11.87 0.32 20.30
C TYR A 177 -12.01 -0.99 19.51
N GLY A 178 -11.74 -2.12 20.16
CA GLY A 178 -12.03 -3.44 19.58
C GLY A 178 -10.92 -4.08 18.74
N PHE A 179 -9.83 -3.35 18.45
CA PHE A 179 -8.78 -3.83 17.53
C PHE A 179 -7.62 -4.60 18.19
N HIS A 180 -7.42 -4.49 19.50
CA HIS A 180 -6.37 -5.24 20.23
C HIS A 180 -6.76 -6.68 20.56
N TYR A 181 -8.05 -7.04 20.47
CA TYR A 181 -8.52 -8.33 20.95
C TYR A 181 -8.06 -9.50 20.08
N ARG A 182 -8.10 -9.34 18.75
CA ARG A 182 -7.73 -10.38 17.80
C ARG A 182 -7.22 -9.75 16.50
N PRO A 183 -6.26 -10.42 15.82
CA PRO A 183 -5.92 -10.06 14.46
C PRO A 183 -7.11 -10.32 13.52
N SER A 184 -7.16 -9.55 12.45
CA SER A 184 -8.07 -9.77 11.33
C SER A 184 -7.48 -10.81 10.37
N GLU A 185 -8.33 -11.60 9.74
CA GLU A 185 -7.93 -12.45 8.62
C GLU A 185 -7.74 -11.55 7.39
N VAL A 186 -6.63 -11.74 6.68
CA VAL A 186 -6.31 -11.02 5.45
C VAL A 186 -5.97 -12.00 4.34
N SER A 187 -6.30 -11.64 3.11
CA SER A 187 -6.03 -12.48 1.94
C SER A 187 -5.92 -11.64 0.68
N VAL A 188 -5.15 -12.11 -0.30
CA VAL A 188 -5.03 -11.51 -1.63
C VAL A 188 -4.84 -12.61 -2.67
N GLY A 189 -5.50 -12.50 -3.81
CA GLY A 189 -5.26 -13.36 -4.98
C GLY A 189 -6.35 -13.26 -6.04
N VAL A 190 -6.35 -14.20 -6.99
CA VAL A 190 -7.30 -14.18 -8.11
C VAL A 190 -8.73 -14.44 -7.61
N LEU A 191 -9.65 -13.56 -8.00
CA LEU A 191 -11.06 -13.62 -7.65
C LEU A 191 -11.67 -14.96 -8.09
N GLY A 192 -12.35 -15.64 -7.17
CA GLY A 192 -13.00 -16.93 -7.41
C GLY A 192 -12.09 -18.15 -7.15
N VAL A 193 -10.80 -17.94 -6.86
CA VAL A 193 -9.89 -18.97 -6.38
C VAL A 193 -9.87 -18.98 -4.86
N GLU A 194 -9.67 -20.15 -4.24
CA GLU A 194 -9.47 -20.23 -2.79
C GLU A 194 -8.17 -19.51 -2.41
N LEU A 195 -8.29 -18.50 -1.54
CA LEU A 195 -7.18 -17.65 -1.13
C LEU A 195 -6.52 -18.16 0.15
N ASP A 196 -5.19 -18.15 0.17
CA ASP A 196 -4.42 -18.35 1.38
C ASP A 196 -4.72 -17.26 2.41
N LYS A 197 -4.98 -17.70 3.64
CA LYS A 197 -5.40 -16.85 4.73
C LYS A 197 -4.21 -16.53 5.60
N GLN A 198 -3.94 -15.24 5.77
CA GLN A 198 -2.96 -14.72 6.71
C GLN A 198 -3.67 -13.88 7.78
N PHE A 199 -2.90 -13.36 8.73
CA PHE A 199 -3.44 -12.57 9.83
C PHE A 199 -2.68 -11.26 9.98
N ALA A 200 -3.42 -10.19 10.28
CA ALA A 200 -2.89 -8.85 10.47
C ALA A 200 -3.51 -8.20 11.70
N THR A 201 -2.73 -7.43 12.46
CA THR A 201 -3.27 -6.55 13.51
C THR A 201 -3.41 -5.12 12.99
N LEU A 202 -4.46 -4.43 13.44
CA LEU A 202 -4.67 -3.01 13.14
C LEU A 202 -4.20 -2.10 14.28
N GLN A 203 -3.86 -2.64 15.45
CA GLN A 203 -3.37 -1.83 16.55
C GLN A 203 -1.83 -1.80 16.58
N PRO A 204 -1.20 -0.60 16.60
CA PRO A 204 0.25 -0.47 16.74
C PRO A 204 0.75 -0.97 18.09
N GLU A 205 1.97 -1.51 18.12
CA GLU A 205 2.63 -1.88 19.37
C GLU A 205 2.83 -0.67 20.30
N GLY A 206 2.55 -0.83 21.59
CA GLY A 206 2.74 0.20 22.62
C GLY A 206 1.63 1.24 22.75
N ARG A 207 0.61 1.25 21.88
CA ARG A 207 -0.60 2.07 22.08
C ARG A 207 -1.54 1.35 23.06
N LEU A 208 -1.55 1.76 24.33
CA LEU A 208 -2.59 1.34 25.28
C LEU A 208 -3.94 1.96 24.87
N PRO A 209 -5.06 1.23 24.98
CA PRO A 209 -6.39 1.76 24.66
C PRO A 209 -6.69 3.04 25.46
N GLN A 210 -7.12 4.11 24.81
CA GLN A 210 -7.47 5.37 25.50
C GLN A 210 -8.78 5.30 26.29
N CYS A 211 -9.61 4.26 26.10
CA CYS A 211 -10.92 4.16 26.72
C CYS A 211 -10.95 3.10 27.83
N GLY A 212 -10.72 3.54 29.07
CA GLY A 212 -10.84 2.74 30.29
C GLY A 212 -12.27 2.39 30.71
N ARG A 213 -13.16 2.04 29.78
CA ARG A 213 -14.47 1.45 30.11
C ARG A 213 -14.80 0.32 29.14
N PHE A 214 -14.64 -0.88 29.67
CA PHE A 214 -14.84 -2.13 28.99
C PHE A 214 -16.27 -2.64 29.19
N TYR A 215 -16.97 -2.99 28.11
CA TYR A 215 -18.19 -3.80 28.19
C TYR A 215 -18.05 -5.00 27.26
N ILE A 216 -17.55 -6.12 27.77
CA ILE A 216 -17.89 -7.44 27.22
C ILE A 216 -19.11 -7.92 28.00
N LEU A 217 -20.18 -8.27 27.29
CA LEU A 217 -21.30 -9.03 27.84
C LEU A 217 -20.81 -10.44 28.18
N SER A 218 -20.21 -10.61 29.36
CA SER A 218 -20.05 -11.95 29.92
C SER A 218 -21.44 -12.44 30.33
N SER A 219 -21.85 -13.59 29.83
CA SER A 219 -23.11 -14.26 30.19
C SER A 219 -23.12 -14.81 31.63
N ARG A 220 -22.27 -14.27 32.52
CA ARG A 220 -22.04 -14.82 33.86
C ARG A 220 -21.97 -13.80 35.01
N ALA A 221 -22.35 -12.55 34.79
CA ALA A 221 -22.56 -11.61 35.89
C ALA A 221 -24.03 -11.65 36.34
N LYS A 222 -24.39 -12.60 37.21
CA LYS A 222 -25.72 -12.63 37.85
C LYS A 222 -25.88 -11.60 38.98
N ASP A 223 -24.80 -10.93 39.37
CA ASP A 223 -24.75 -10.26 40.68
C ASP A 223 -24.34 -8.78 40.57
N GLY A 224 -24.74 -8.06 39.52
CA GLY A 224 -24.79 -6.58 39.48
C GLY A 224 -23.53 -5.76 39.83
N ARG A 225 -22.40 -6.40 40.14
CA ARG A 225 -21.11 -5.79 40.48
C ARG A 225 -20.16 -6.12 39.35
N GLY A 226 -19.69 -5.08 38.66
CA GLY A 226 -18.63 -5.21 37.66
C GLY A 226 -17.40 -5.87 38.28
N LEU A 227 -16.68 -6.65 37.48
CA LEU A 227 -15.37 -7.16 37.88
C LEU A 227 -14.37 -5.99 37.94
N PRO A 228 -13.41 -6.01 38.88
CA PRO A 228 -12.27 -5.09 38.89
C PRO A 228 -11.50 -5.10 37.55
N ASP A 229 -11.02 -3.92 37.11
CA ASP A 229 -10.41 -3.71 35.79
C ASP A 229 -9.17 -4.60 35.54
N ASP A 230 -8.41 -4.93 36.58
CA ASP A 230 -7.21 -5.78 36.58
C ASP A 230 -7.51 -7.27 36.31
N ILE A 231 -8.62 -7.78 36.84
CA ILE A 231 -9.11 -9.14 36.57
C ILE A 231 -9.64 -9.25 35.13
N TYR A 232 -10.10 -8.15 34.55
CA TYR A 232 -10.63 -8.09 33.19
C TYR A 232 -9.52 -7.99 32.13
N GLU A 233 -8.53 -7.12 32.29
CA GLU A 233 -7.37 -7.05 31.38
C GLU A 233 -6.60 -8.38 31.33
N SER A 234 -6.43 -9.03 32.48
CA SER A 234 -5.84 -10.38 32.54
C SER A 234 -6.72 -11.42 31.82
N SER A 235 -8.06 -11.32 31.91
CA SER A 235 -8.98 -12.21 31.18
C SER A 235 -8.96 -11.99 29.66
N VAL A 236 -8.84 -10.75 29.20
CA VAL A 236 -8.69 -10.41 27.77
C VAL A 236 -7.35 -10.89 27.25
N ALA A 237 -6.25 -10.60 27.96
CA ALA A 237 -4.92 -11.09 27.61
C ALA A 237 -4.89 -12.63 27.59
N ASN A 238 -5.58 -13.28 28.53
CA ASN A 238 -5.72 -14.73 28.56
C ASN A 238 -6.60 -15.25 27.42
N ALA A 239 -7.66 -14.55 27.02
CA ALA A 239 -8.51 -14.90 25.88
C ALA A 239 -7.77 -14.72 24.54
N VAL A 240 -6.94 -13.67 24.42
CA VAL A 240 -6.02 -13.45 23.30
C VAL A 240 -5.02 -14.61 23.27
N ARG A 241 -4.29 -14.88 24.36
CA ARG A 241 -3.32 -15.98 24.44
C ARG A 241 -3.94 -17.36 24.18
N TYR A 242 -5.14 -17.60 24.68
CA TYR A 242 -5.88 -18.85 24.46
C TYR A 242 -6.30 -19.00 23.00
N TRP A 243 -6.84 -17.95 22.39
CA TRP A 243 -7.21 -17.96 20.97
C TRP A 243 -5.96 -18.15 20.10
N GLN A 244 -4.88 -17.42 20.40
CA GLN A 244 -3.56 -17.56 19.77
C GLN A 244 -3.04 -19.00 19.91
N GLY A 245 -3.04 -19.59 21.10
CA GLY A 245 -2.59 -20.98 21.32
C GLY A 245 -3.46 -22.05 20.64
N LYS A 246 -4.72 -21.74 20.32
CA LYS A 246 -5.65 -22.67 19.64
C LYS A 246 -5.63 -22.53 18.11
N HIS A 247 -5.40 -21.33 17.58
CA HIS A 247 -5.52 -21.05 16.13
C HIS A 247 -4.20 -20.65 15.46
N LEU A 248 -3.19 -20.23 16.21
CA LEU A 248 -1.84 -19.92 15.73
C LEU A 248 -0.86 -21.04 16.15
N ARG A 249 -1.17 -22.30 15.87
CA ARG A 249 -0.18 -23.36 16.10
C ARG A 249 1.02 -23.12 15.17
N GLU A 250 2.17 -22.98 15.81
CA GLU A 250 3.55 -22.83 15.29
C GLU A 250 4.01 -21.46 14.76
N ASP A 251 3.16 -20.61 14.17
CA ASP A 251 3.62 -19.38 13.49
C ASP A 251 3.09 -18.05 14.06
N ALA A 252 3.29 -17.78 15.35
CA ALA A 252 3.08 -16.42 15.91
C ALA A 252 3.98 -15.34 15.24
N SER A 253 4.98 -15.77 14.46
CA SER A 253 5.86 -14.93 13.64
C SER A 253 5.22 -14.37 12.36
N ASN A 254 4.08 -14.90 11.92
CA ASN A 254 3.48 -14.54 10.62
C ASN A 254 2.34 -13.51 10.70
N ILE A 255 2.07 -12.93 11.88
CA ILE A 255 1.10 -11.83 12.00
C ILE A 255 1.71 -10.55 11.44
N ARG A 256 1.02 -9.94 10.47
CA ARG A 256 1.42 -8.65 9.91
C ARG A 256 1.12 -7.54 10.91
N LEU A 257 2.15 -6.77 11.23
CA LEU A 257 2.05 -5.60 12.10
C LEU A 257 1.84 -4.34 11.25
N PRO A 258 1.08 -3.36 11.76
CA PRO A 258 0.88 -2.12 11.06
C PRO A 258 2.12 -1.24 11.18
N LYS A 259 2.38 -0.49 10.12
CA LYS A 259 3.51 0.44 10.03
C LYS A 259 2.98 1.85 9.88
N LEU A 260 3.51 2.78 10.66
CA LEU A 260 3.24 4.21 10.47
C LEU A 260 4.01 4.72 9.25
N ARG A 261 3.30 5.39 8.35
CA ARG A 261 3.84 6.03 7.15
C ARG A 261 4.26 7.47 7.44
N ASN A 262 5.05 8.03 6.53
CA ASN A 262 5.52 9.42 6.64
C ASN A 262 4.39 10.45 6.44
N ASP A 263 3.27 10.05 5.84
CA ASP A 263 2.06 10.86 5.64
C ASP A 263 1.10 10.79 6.85
N GLY A 264 1.48 10.10 7.94
CA GLY A 264 0.69 9.98 9.16
C GLY A 264 -0.40 8.90 9.12
N TRP A 265 -0.54 8.16 8.02
CA TRP A 265 -1.43 7.00 7.92
C TRP A 265 -0.71 5.72 8.38
N PHE A 266 -1.47 4.75 8.88
CA PHE A 266 -0.98 3.38 9.06
C PHE A 266 -1.17 2.59 7.78
N GLU A 267 -0.26 1.67 7.50
CA GLU A 267 -0.44 0.61 6.51
C GLU A 267 -0.27 -0.77 7.15
N VAL A 268 -1.04 -1.76 6.71
CA VAL A 268 -0.79 -3.17 7.03
C VAL A 268 -0.91 -4.02 5.77
N GLU A 269 0.01 -4.97 5.61
CA GLU A 269 0.04 -5.87 4.46
C GLU A 269 -1.14 -6.84 4.50
N LEU A 270 -1.91 -6.90 3.41
CA LEU A 270 -3.00 -7.86 3.23
C LEU A 270 -2.51 -9.17 2.60
N GLY A 271 -1.45 -9.09 1.82
CA GLY A 271 -0.86 -10.21 1.10
C GLY A 271 -0.20 -9.79 -0.20
N GLN A 272 0.23 -10.80 -0.94
CA GLN A 272 1.00 -10.63 -2.16
C GLN A 272 0.43 -11.51 -3.24
N PHE A 273 0.62 -11.09 -4.48
CA PHE A 273 0.11 -11.81 -5.62
C PHE A 273 0.98 -11.58 -6.85
N TYR A 274 0.83 -12.50 -7.79
CA TYR A 274 1.38 -12.46 -9.12
C TYR A 274 0.37 -13.14 -10.03
N THR A 275 0.11 -12.55 -11.19
CA THR A 275 -0.64 -13.21 -12.25
C THR A 275 0.10 -13.00 -13.57
N GLU A 276 -0.07 -13.95 -14.48
CA GLU A 276 0.45 -13.94 -15.85
C GLU A 276 -0.66 -13.61 -16.85
N ASN A 277 -1.90 -13.47 -16.37
CA ASN A 277 -3.08 -13.20 -17.18
C ASN A 277 -3.61 -11.80 -16.89
N GLU A 278 -3.60 -10.94 -17.92
CA GLU A 278 -4.05 -9.55 -17.84
C GLU A 278 -5.57 -9.43 -17.58
N ASP A 279 -6.34 -10.49 -17.85
CA ASP A 279 -7.79 -10.53 -17.60
C ASP A 279 -8.16 -10.89 -16.15
N ASP A 280 -7.19 -11.31 -15.34
CA ASP A 280 -7.45 -11.71 -13.96
C ASP A 280 -7.89 -10.51 -13.10
N CYS A 281 -8.97 -10.73 -12.35
CA CYS A 281 -9.39 -9.79 -11.32
C CYS A 281 -8.81 -10.23 -9.98
N ILE A 282 -8.09 -9.34 -9.29
CA ILE A 282 -7.47 -9.62 -8.01
C ILE A 282 -8.39 -9.15 -6.88
N GLU A 283 -8.76 -10.04 -5.97
CA GLU A 283 -9.47 -9.73 -4.74
C GLU A 283 -8.47 -9.56 -3.58
N MET A 284 -8.67 -8.52 -2.79
CA MET A 284 -7.94 -8.25 -1.54
C MET A 284 -8.96 -8.11 -0.43
N SER A 285 -8.73 -8.73 0.72
CA SER A 285 -9.69 -8.66 1.83
C SER A 285 -9.02 -8.50 3.19
N LEU A 286 -9.71 -7.79 4.07
CA LEU A 286 -9.53 -7.83 5.51
C LEU A 286 -10.89 -8.12 6.14
N LYS A 287 -10.97 -9.14 6.98
CA LYS A 287 -12.21 -9.52 7.65
C LYS A 287 -11.98 -9.98 9.08
N GLU A 288 -13.02 -9.82 9.88
CA GLU A 288 -13.06 -10.33 11.23
C GLU A 288 -13.10 -11.86 11.23
N VAL A 289 -12.40 -12.47 12.19
CA VAL A 289 -12.46 -13.92 12.38
C VAL A 289 -13.82 -14.30 12.99
N LYS A 290 -14.40 -15.40 12.51
CA LYS A 290 -15.60 -16.03 13.09
C LYS A 290 -15.38 -16.19 14.61
N ASP A 291 -16.33 -15.71 15.40
CA ASP A 291 -16.32 -15.70 16.88
C ASP A 291 -15.66 -14.49 17.57
N CYS A 292 -15.43 -13.36 16.88
CA CYS A 292 -15.09 -12.13 17.60
C CYS A 292 -16.31 -11.59 18.37
N LEU A 293 -16.14 -11.38 19.68
CA LEU A 293 -17.17 -10.89 20.60
C LEU A 293 -17.01 -9.41 20.95
N SER A 294 -16.11 -8.70 20.27
CA SER A 294 -15.82 -7.29 20.53
C SER A 294 -16.36 -6.43 19.40
N HIS A 295 -17.16 -5.43 19.75
CA HIS A 295 -17.49 -4.36 18.83
C HIS A 295 -16.25 -3.53 18.51
N LYS A 296 -16.25 -2.90 17.33
CA LYS A 296 -15.15 -2.07 16.83
C LYS A 296 -15.64 -0.70 16.45
N LYS A 297 -14.80 0.30 16.69
CA LYS A 297 -15.05 1.70 16.31
C LYS A 297 -13.75 2.45 16.12
N GLY A 298 -13.81 3.58 15.43
CA GLY A 298 -12.69 4.51 15.31
C GLY A 298 -11.67 4.17 14.22
N LEU A 299 -11.95 3.18 13.38
CA LEU A 299 -11.16 2.90 12.18
C LEU A 299 -11.55 3.87 11.06
N ILE A 300 -10.58 4.56 10.49
CA ILE A 300 -10.79 5.42 9.32
C ILE A 300 -10.04 4.80 8.15
N VAL A 301 -10.75 4.36 7.13
CA VAL A 301 -10.18 3.69 5.95
C VAL A 301 -9.96 4.73 4.86
N GLU A 302 -8.71 4.93 4.44
CA GLU A 302 -8.39 5.68 3.23
C GLU A 302 -8.62 4.81 1.99
N GLY A 303 -8.09 3.59 2.00
CA GLY A 303 -8.13 2.71 0.85
C GLY A 303 -7.24 1.48 0.94
N ILE A 304 -7.11 0.74 -0.17
CA ILE A 304 -6.15 -0.35 -0.33
C ILE A 304 -5.10 0.04 -1.38
N GLU A 305 -3.84 0.13 -0.97
CA GLU A 305 -2.70 0.43 -1.84
C GLU A 305 -2.12 -0.85 -2.45
N ILE A 306 -1.96 -0.86 -3.76
CA ILE A 306 -1.33 -1.93 -4.54
C ILE A 306 -0.05 -1.40 -5.17
N ARG A 307 1.10 -1.90 -4.72
CA ARG A 307 2.41 -1.49 -5.23
C ARG A 307 3.28 -2.68 -5.65
N PRO A 308 4.23 -2.49 -6.57
CA PRO A 308 5.19 -3.51 -6.94
C PRO A 308 5.96 -4.02 -5.72
N ARG A 309 6.18 -5.32 -5.65
CA ARG A 309 7.11 -5.89 -4.68
C ARG A 309 8.50 -5.88 -5.32
N MET A 310 9.44 -5.19 -4.68
CA MET A 310 10.83 -5.31 -5.07
C MET A 310 11.34 -6.66 -4.59
N GLY A 311 11.85 -7.47 -5.51
CA GLY A 311 12.58 -8.70 -5.19
C GLY A 311 13.94 -8.43 -4.58
#